data_AF-A0A8H6CKM8-F1
#
_entry.id   AF-A0A8H6CKM8-F1
#
_cell.length_a   1.000
_cell.length_b   1.000
_cell.length_c   1.000
_cell.angle_alpha   90.00
_cell.angle_beta   90.00
_cell.angle_gamma   90.00
#
_symmetry.space_group_name_H-M   'P 1'
#
loop_
_entity.id
_entity.type
_entity.pdbx_description
1 polymer ?
#
loop_
_entity_poly.entity_id
_entity_poly.type
_entity_poly.pdbx_seq_one_letter_code
_entity_poly.pdbx_strand_id
1 'polypeptide(L)'
;MKLDQDVRARLGRLPPKLEQLYLEAYENNLLKYLGEVGQSIISNIMKWLLCAQRQMKSSEFCTAVAMYTVPTEELTKEHVLDLCHNFVVFDNGSDVFRFAHLSV
;
A
#
# COMPACT_ATOMS: atom_id res chain seq x y z
N MET A 1 -17.27 13.57 6.25
CA MET A 1 -16.54 14.66 6.93
C MET A 1 -16.25 14.19 8.35
N LYS A 2 -14.99 13.98 8.73
CA LYS A 2 -14.65 13.58 10.12
C LYS A 2 -14.92 14.78 11.04
N LEU A 3 -15.58 14.58 12.16
CA LEU A 3 -15.93 15.67 13.09
C LEU A 3 -14.64 16.21 13.72
N ASP A 4 -14.53 17.52 13.97
CA ASP A 4 -13.32 18.13 14.57
C ASP A 4 -12.93 17.50 15.91
N GLN A 5 -13.92 17.00 16.66
CA GLN A 5 -13.69 16.25 17.89
C GLN A 5 -12.97 14.91 17.64
N ASP A 6 -13.33 14.19 16.57
CA ASP A 6 -12.66 12.93 16.21
C ASP A 6 -11.22 13.16 15.78
N VAL A 7 -10.96 14.27 15.09
CA VAL A 7 -9.59 14.66 14.70
C VAL A 7 -8.76 14.96 15.94
N ARG A 8 -9.26 15.79 16.87
CA ARG A 8 -8.56 16.12 18.12
C ARG A 8 -8.34 14.90 19.01
N ALA A 9 -9.32 14.01 19.12
CA ALA A 9 -9.19 12.78 19.91
C ALA A 9 -8.11 11.83 19.34
N ARG A 10 -7.96 11.77 18.01
CA ARG A 10 -6.87 11.00 17.38
C ARG A 10 -5.50 11.66 17.53
N LEU A 11 -5.42 12.99 17.42
CA LEU A 11 -4.16 13.72 17.63
C LEU A 11 -3.58 13.50 19.04
N GLY A 12 -4.44 13.37 20.07
CA GLY A 12 -4.01 13.07 21.44
C GLY A 12 -3.56 11.62 21.69
N ARG A 13 -3.66 10.73 20.70
CA ARG A 13 -3.33 9.29 20.80
C ARG A 13 -2.24 8.85 19.83
N LEU A 14 -1.54 9.79 19.20
CA LEU A 14 -0.43 9.45 18.31
C LEU A 14 0.69 8.75 19.12
N PRO A 15 1.16 7.57 18.68
CA PRO A 15 2.34 6.94 19.24
C PRO A 15 3.52 7.91 19.33
N PRO A 16 4.36 7.79 20.36
CA PRO A 16 5.49 8.69 20.59
C PRO A 16 6.56 8.58 19.50
N LYS A 17 6.59 7.47 18.75
CA LYS A 17 7.54 7.24 17.66
C LYS A 17 6.83 7.09 16.32
N LEU A 18 7.43 7.67 15.29
CA LEU A 18 6.97 7.57 13.91
C LEU A 18 6.99 6.11 13.40
N GLU A 19 7.99 5.33 13.80
CA GLU A 19 8.06 3.89 13.50
C GLU A 19 6.80 3.13 13.98
N GLN A 20 6.34 3.42 15.20
CA GLN A 20 5.15 2.78 15.77
C GLN A 20 3.88 3.18 15.02
N LEU A 21 3.80 4.42 14.54
CA LEU A 21 2.73 4.87 13.66
C LEU A 21 2.71 4.10 12.34
N TYR A 22 3.87 3.88 11.72
CA TYR A 22 3.96 3.12 10.46
C TYR A 22 3.65 1.64 10.66
N LEU A 23 4.16 1.03 11.73
CA LEU A 23 3.81 -0.35 12.12
C LEU A 23 2.31 -0.49 12.37
N GLU A 24 1.70 0.42 13.13
CA GLU A 24 0.25 0.39 13.37
C GLU A 24 -0.53 0.55 12.06
N ALA A 25 -0.11 1.46 11.18
CA ALA A 25 -0.76 1.63 9.88
C ALA A 25 -0.62 0.39 8.98
N TYR A 26 0.54 -0.27 8.99
CA TYR A 26 0.78 -1.47 8.20
C TYR A 26 0.07 -2.71 8.78
N GLU A 27 0.25 -3.01 10.06
CA GLU A 27 -0.30 -4.21 10.68
C GLU A 27 -1.80 -4.08 10.94
N ASN A 28 -2.25 -2.97 11.56
CA ASN A 28 -3.62 -2.84 12.05
C ASN A 28 -4.60 -2.28 11.02
N ASN A 29 -4.15 -1.41 10.12
CA ASN A 29 -5.06 -0.83 9.11
C ASN A 29 -4.97 -1.57 7.78
N LEU A 30 -3.77 -2.03 7.39
CA LEU A 30 -3.55 -2.68 6.10
C LEU A 30 -3.85 -4.19 6.15
N LEU A 31 -3.19 -4.94 7.04
CA LEU A 31 -3.23 -6.40 7.01
C LEU A 31 -4.39 -7.01 7.81
N LYS A 32 -4.77 -6.40 8.94
CA LYS A 32 -5.73 -6.96 9.91
C LYS A 32 -7.08 -7.39 9.34
N TYR A 33 -7.57 -6.69 8.32
CA TYR A 33 -8.88 -6.93 7.72
C TYR A 33 -8.82 -7.75 6.42
N LEU A 34 -7.62 -8.14 5.99
CA LEU A 34 -7.40 -8.90 4.76
C LEU A 34 -7.26 -10.39 5.06
N GLY A 35 -7.87 -11.23 4.22
CA GLY A 35 -7.59 -12.66 4.17
C GLY A 35 -6.19 -12.94 3.60
N GLU A 36 -5.78 -14.21 3.64
CA GLU A 36 -4.43 -14.66 3.24
C GLU A 36 -4.02 -14.19 1.83
N VAL A 37 -4.96 -14.19 0.88
CA VAL A 37 -4.73 -13.72 -0.49
C VAL A 37 -4.40 -12.23 -0.51
N GLY A 38 -5.18 -11.40 0.19
CA GLY A 38 -4.95 -9.96 0.25
C GLY A 38 -3.62 -9.61 0.90
N GLN A 39 -3.27 -10.30 1.99
CA GLN A 39 -1.97 -10.13 2.65
C GLN A 39 -0.80 -10.52 1.73
N SER A 40 -0.97 -11.59 0.94
CA SER A 40 0.03 -12.04 -0.04
C SER A 40 0.20 -11.03 -1.17
N ILE A 41 -0.89 -10.47 -1.69
CA ILE A 41 -0.87 -9.41 -2.71
C ILE A 41 -0.11 -8.19 -2.18
N ILE A 42 -0.42 -7.72 -0.98
CA ILE A 42 0.26 -6.58 -0.37
C ILE A 42 1.75 -6.86 -0.17
N SER A 43 2.10 -8.04 0.35
CA SER A 43 3.50 -8.44 0.49
C SER A 43 4.24 -8.41 -0.85
N ASN A 44 3.62 -8.89 -1.92
CA ASN A 44 4.20 -8.88 -3.26
C ASN A 44 4.34 -7.47 -3.83
N ILE A 45 3.34 -6.60 -3.63
CA ILE A 45 3.43 -5.18 -4.02
C ILE A 45 4.64 -4.52 -3.35
N MET A 46 4.78 -4.69 -2.02
CA MET A 46 5.89 -4.11 -1.27
C MET A 46 7.25 -4.65 -1.74
N LYS A 47 7.36 -5.97 -1.94
CA LYS A 47 8.59 -6.62 -2.44
C LYS A 47 8.98 -6.10 -3.82
N TRP A 48 8.03 -6.01 -4.75
CA TRP A 48 8.31 -5.49 -6.09
C TRP A 48 8.70 -4.02 -6.06
N LEU A 49 8.08 -3.19 -5.22
CA LEU A 49 8.47 -1.79 -5.09
C LEU A 49 9.86 -1.58 -4.47
N LEU A 50 10.27 -2.45 -3.53
CA LEU A 50 11.57 -2.33 -2.84
C LEU A 50 12.72 -3.00 -3.59
N CYS A 51 12.46 -4.15 -4.23
CA CYS A 51 13.50 -5.02 -4.77
C CYS A 51 13.62 -4.96 -6.30
N ALA A 52 12.66 -4.35 -7.02
CA ALA A 52 12.78 -4.22 -8.47
C ALA A 52 14.00 -3.37 -8.83
N GLN A 53 14.88 -3.91 -9.67
CA GLN A 53 16.09 -3.22 -10.13
C GLN A 53 15.80 -2.13 -11.17
N ARG A 54 14.55 -2.04 -11.66
CA ARG A 54 14.09 -1.03 -12.61
C ARG A 54 12.65 -0.63 -12.32
N GLN A 55 12.27 0.53 -12.81
CA GLN A 55 10.88 0.93 -12.83
C GLN A 55 10.08 0.03 -13.79
N MET A 56 8.89 -0.37 -13.35
CA MET A 56 7.96 -1.19 -14.13
C MET A 56 6.72 -0.36 -14.46
N LYS A 57 6.19 -0.55 -15.67
CA LYS A 57 4.93 0.05 -16.07
C LYS A 57 3.78 -0.53 -15.25
N SER A 58 2.67 0.18 -15.10
CA SER A 58 1.56 -0.27 -14.25
C SER A 58 1.02 -1.65 -14.63
N SER A 59 0.88 -1.93 -15.93
CA SER A 59 0.40 -3.23 -16.44
C SER A 59 1.36 -4.38 -16.13
N GLU A 60 2.66 -4.16 -16.35
CA GLU A 60 3.71 -5.10 -16.01
C GLU A 60 3.77 -5.36 -14.50
N PHE A 61 3.67 -4.29 -13.72
CA PHE A 61 3.66 -4.37 -12.26
C PHE A 61 2.49 -5.22 -11.76
N CYS A 62 1.27 -4.97 -12.23
CA CYS A 62 0.09 -5.74 -11.84
C CYS A 62 0.25 -7.22 -12.20
N THR A 63 0.77 -7.51 -13.40
CA THR A 63 1.03 -8.89 -13.84
C THR A 63 2.06 -9.59 -12.94
N ALA A 64 3.15 -8.91 -12.58
CA ALA A 64 4.21 -9.44 -11.73
C ALA A 64 3.75 -9.70 -10.29
N VAL A 65 2.86 -8.85 -9.75
CA VAL A 65 2.27 -9.05 -8.43
C VAL A 65 1.30 -10.24 -8.42
N ALA A 66 0.47 -10.35 -9.46
CA ALA A 66 -0.57 -11.36 -9.54
C ALA A 66 -0.02 -12.78 -9.81
N MET A 67 1.12 -12.91 -10.51
CA MET A 67 1.68 -14.17 -11.04
C MET A 67 1.63 -15.41 -10.11
N TYR A 68 1.71 -15.23 -8.79
CA TYR A 68 1.71 -16.33 -7.81
C TYR A 68 0.62 -16.24 -6.74
N THR A 69 -0.36 -15.34 -6.92
CA THR A 69 -1.39 -15.08 -5.89
C THR A 69 -2.81 -15.17 -6.43
N VAL A 70 -3.06 -14.58 -7.60
CA VAL A 70 -4.39 -14.50 -8.21
C VAL A 70 -4.25 -14.57 -9.74
N PRO A 71 -5.32 -14.92 -10.48
CA PRO A 71 -5.33 -14.74 -11.92
C PRO A 71 -4.93 -13.31 -12.28
N THR A 72 -4.04 -13.16 -13.27
CA THR A 72 -3.47 -11.85 -13.66
C THR A 72 -4.51 -10.83 -14.13
N GLU A 73 -5.67 -11.30 -14.57
CA GLU A 73 -6.79 -10.47 -15.04
C GLU A 73 -7.58 -9.83 -13.89
N GLU A 74 -7.39 -10.29 -12.65
CA GLU A 74 -8.14 -9.80 -11.50
C GLU A 74 -7.47 -8.61 -10.78
N LEU A 75 -6.18 -8.36 -11.03
CA LEU A 75 -5.45 -7.28 -10.36
C LEU A 75 -5.33 -6.05 -11.27
N THR A 76 -6.10 -5.01 -10.95
CA THR A 76 -6.06 -3.72 -11.64
C THR A 76 -5.24 -2.71 -10.85
N LYS A 77 -4.94 -1.58 -11.49
CA LYS A 77 -4.28 -0.44 -10.82
C LYS A 77 -5.11 0.09 -9.67
N GLU A 78 -6.42 0.15 -9.84
CA GLU A 78 -7.38 0.60 -8.82
C GLU A 78 -7.32 -0.33 -7.61
N HIS A 79 -7.27 -1.65 -7.82
CA HIS A 79 -7.09 -2.62 -6.73
C HIS A 79 -5.77 -2.40 -5.96
N VAL A 80 -4.66 -2.12 -6.66
CA VAL A 80 -3.38 -1.84 -6.00
C VAL A 80 -3.48 -0.60 -5.10
N LEU A 81 -4.10 0.48 -5.59
CA LEU A 81 -4.27 1.72 -4.82
C LEU A 81 -5.22 1.54 -3.63
N ASP A 82 -6.33 0.84 -3.83
CA ASP A 82 -7.31 0.58 -2.77
C ASP A 82 -6.71 -0.31 -1.68
N LEU A 83 -5.99 -1.38 -2.05
CA LEU A 83 -5.35 -2.30 -1.11
C LEU A 83 -4.21 -1.63 -0.33
N CYS A 84 -3.45 -0.75 -0.97
CA CYS A 84 -2.28 -0.12 -0.36
C CYS A 84 -2.60 1.21 0.33
N HIS A 85 -3.83 1.71 0.23
CA HIS A 85 -4.26 2.99 0.79
C HIS A 85 -3.23 4.11 0.48
N ASN A 86 -2.69 4.76 1.51
CA ASN A 86 -1.72 5.86 1.38
C ASN A 86 -0.26 5.39 1.36
N PHE A 87 0.02 4.08 1.30
CA PHE A 87 1.40 3.59 1.23
C PHE A 87 1.96 3.67 -0.18
N VAL A 88 1.11 3.48 -1.19
CA VAL A 88 1.49 3.45 -2.60
C VAL A 88 0.70 4.49 -3.37
N VAL A 89 1.38 5.23 -4.24
CA VAL A 89 0.80 6.20 -5.16
C VAL A 89 1.10 5.80 -6.60
N PHE A 90 0.25 6.23 -7.51
CA PHE A 90 0.45 6.07 -8.93
C PHE A 90 0.92 7.39 -9.56
N ASP A 91 2.08 7.36 -10.24
CA ASP A 91 2.57 8.48 -11.02
C ASP A 91 2.10 8.35 -12.48
N ASN A 92 1.07 9.13 -12.82
CA ASN A 92 0.52 9.18 -14.18
C ASN A 92 1.54 9.64 -15.22
N GLY A 93 2.53 10.48 -14.86
CA GLY A 93 3.49 11.03 -15.82
C GLY A 93 4.48 9.98 -16.32
N SER A 94 4.80 9.00 -15.48
CA SER A 94 5.74 7.92 -15.82
C SER A 94 5.08 6.54 -15.95
N ASP A 95 3.79 6.42 -15.60
CA ASP A 95 3.01 5.17 -15.58
C ASP A 95 3.63 4.12 -14.65
N VAL A 96 3.95 4.52 -13.41
CA VAL A 96 4.59 3.64 -12.42
C VAL A 96 3.98 3.82 -11.03
N PHE A 97 4.06 2.77 -10.21
CA PHE A 97 3.75 2.85 -8.78
C PHE A 97 4.99 3.28 -7.98
N ARG A 98 4.77 4.04 -6.90
CA ARG A 98 5.82 4.49 -5.97
C ARG A 98 5.31 4.48 -4.53
N PHE A 99 6.22 4.41 -3.57
CA PHE A 99 5.86 4.72 -2.19
C PHE A 99 5.44 6.19 -2.05
N ALA A 100 4.36 6.44 -1.31
CA ALA A 100 3.87 7.79 -1.04
C ALA A 100 4.86 8.60 -0.19
N HIS A 101 5.62 7.93 0.68
CA HIS A 101 6.53 8.54 1.64
C HIS A 101 7.87 7.81 1.63
N LEU A 102 8.75 8.17 0.70
CA LEU A 102 10.14 7.67 0.63
C LEU A 102 11.06 8.30 1.70
N SER A 103 10.52 9.09 2.62
CA SER A 103 11.29 9.93 3.54
C SER A 103 10.81 9.74 4.97
N VAL A 104 11.55 8.94 5.73
CA VAL A 104 11.69 9.08 7.18
C VAL A 104 13.14 8.87 7.54
#